data_AF-A0A821EMB3-F1
#
_entry.id   AF-A0A821EMB3-F1
#
_cell.length_a   1.000
_cell.length_b   1.000
_cell.length_c   1.000
_cell.angle_alpha   90.00
_cell.angle_beta   90.00
_cell.angle_gamma   90.00
#
_symmetry.space_group_name_H-M   'P 1'
#
loop_
_entity.id
_entity.type
_entity.pdbx_description
1 polymer ?
#
loop_
_entity_poly.entity_id
_entity_poly.type
_entity_poly.pdbx_seq_one_letter_code
_entity_poly.pdbx_strand_id
1 'polypeptide(L)'
;MFEFELPGGLDKLMELEKEFLEFLGFGSKNSFATGKYEEMSLKYDVDIIESEDELQIADEYGPVFFLTHFPERTNPFWNMKRNENNKTLSNKIDVLLHGMETIGSAERSCNADEQRQAFYTIEDGNYAQKLFDLFGKEQVEAELNDFLSQEFFPRSGGGIGVTRMIRAMELSGLMEGN
;
A
#
# COMPACT_ATOMS: atom_id res chain seq x y z
N MET A 1 14.47 3.60 -1.08
CA MET A 1 13.16 3.13 -1.51
C MET A 1 13.33 2.58 -2.92
N PHE A 2 12.70 1.45 -3.22
CA PHE A 2 12.61 0.92 -4.58
C PHE A 2 11.13 0.98 -4.99
N GLU A 3 10.82 1.52 -6.16
CA GLU A 3 9.44 1.70 -6.62
C GLU A 3 9.22 0.95 -7.92
N PHE A 4 8.00 0.43 -8.11
CA PHE A 4 7.60 -0.27 -9.31
C PHE A 4 6.15 0.06 -9.66
N GLU A 5 5.82 -0.05 -10.94
CA GLU A 5 4.47 0.09 -11.47
C GLU A 5 4.26 -0.98 -12.56
N LEU A 6 3.06 -1.54 -12.67
CA LEU A 6 2.71 -2.62 -13.59
C LEU A 6 1.29 -2.44 -14.16
N PRO A 7 1.02 -2.97 -15.37
CA PRO A 7 -0.35 -3.05 -15.87
C PRO A 7 -1.18 -4.07 -15.06
N GLY A 8 -2.44 -3.74 -14.80
CA GLY A 8 -3.38 -4.60 -14.07
C GLY A 8 -3.77 -4.07 -12.69
N GLY A 9 -4.86 -4.63 -12.15
CA GLY A 9 -5.43 -4.24 -10.86
C GLY A 9 -4.85 -5.01 -9.67
N LEU A 10 -5.56 -4.96 -8.54
CA LEU A 10 -5.11 -5.52 -7.26
C LEU A 10 -4.68 -7.00 -7.32
N ASP A 11 -5.36 -7.83 -8.09
CA ASP A 11 -5.02 -9.26 -8.21
C ASP A 11 -3.64 -9.48 -8.85
N LYS A 12 -3.29 -8.66 -9.85
CA LYS A 12 -1.98 -8.73 -10.54
C LYS A 12 -0.87 -8.19 -9.67
N LEU A 13 -1.16 -7.14 -8.90
CA LEU A 13 -0.25 -6.61 -7.90
C LEU A 13 0.08 -7.67 -6.84
N MET A 14 -0.94 -8.31 -6.25
CA MET A 14 -0.75 -9.37 -5.26
C MET A 14 0.01 -10.56 -5.83
N GLU A 15 -0.29 -10.98 -7.07
CA GLU A 15 0.43 -12.06 -7.76
C GLU A 15 1.92 -11.74 -7.89
N LEU A 16 2.27 -10.54 -8.38
CA LEU A 16 3.66 -10.09 -8.51
C LEU A 16 4.38 -10.09 -7.16
N GLU A 17 3.78 -9.54 -6.12
CA GLU A 17 4.41 -9.46 -4.78
C GLU A 17 4.64 -10.83 -4.17
N LYS A 18 3.68 -11.75 -4.32
CA LYS A 18 3.84 -13.13 -3.84
C LYS A 18 4.93 -13.88 -4.61
N GLU A 19 5.00 -13.72 -5.92
CA GLU A 19 6.08 -14.31 -6.75
C GLU A 19 7.44 -13.71 -6.40
N PHE A 20 7.50 -12.41 -6.12
CA PHE A 20 8.72 -11.74 -5.71
C PHE A 20 9.23 -12.27 -4.36
N LEU A 21 8.37 -12.44 -3.36
CA LEU A 21 8.76 -13.02 -2.07
C LEU A 21 9.16 -14.49 -2.17
N GLU A 22 8.46 -15.27 -3.00
CA GLU A 22 8.85 -16.67 -3.29
C GLU A 22 10.24 -16.73 -3.94
N PHE A 23 10.51 -15.86 -4.91
CA PHE A 23 11.82 -15.75 -5.54
C PHE A 23 12.93 -15.38 -4.55
N LEU A 24 12.66 -14.47 -3.60
CA LEU A 24 13.61 -14.10 -2.54
C LEU A 24 13.83 -15.20 -1.50
N GLY A 25 12.98 -16.23 -1.46
CA GLY A 25 13.11 -17.39 -0.58
C GLY A 25 12.30 -17.32 0.71
N PHE A 26 11.33 -16.41 0.84
CA PHE A 26 10.48 -16.31 2.05
C PHE A 26 9.49 -17.47 2.24
N GLY A 27 9.36 -18.35 1.25
CA GLY A 27 8.44 -19.48 1.26
C GLY A 27 7.70 -19.62 -0.05
N SER A 28 6.74 -20.56 -0.13
CA SER A 28 5.94 -20.70 -1.35
C SER A 28 4.85 -19.62 -1.40
N LYS A 29 4.58 -19.07 -2.59
CA LYS A 29 3.56 -18.04 -2.81
C LYS A 29 2.16 -18.44 -2.33
N ASN A 30 1.87 -19.73 -2.34
CA ASN A 30 0.59 -20.29 -1.90
C ASN A 30 0.48 -20.44 -0.36
N SER A 31 1.57 -20.23 0.37
CA SER A 31 1.63 -20.38 1.82
C SER A 31 1.48 -19.07 2.59
N PHE A 32 1.60 -17.92 1.92
CA PHE A 32 1.53 -16.61 2.56
C PHE A 32 0.11 -16.28 3.00
N ALA A 33 -0.03 -15.91 4.28
CA ALA A 33 -1.30 -15.53 4.87
C ALA A 33 -1.79 -14.18 4.30
N THR A 34 -3.11 -13.99 4.30
CA THR A 34 -3.75 -12.77 3.80
C THR A 34 -4.97 -12.46 4.67
N GLY A 35 -5.19 -11.18 4.98
CA GLY A 35 -6.38 -10.70 5.69
C GLY A 35 -6.82 -9.34 5.18
N LYS A 36 -8.10 -9.02 5.35
CA LYS A 36 -8.60 -7.66 5.10
C LYS A 36 -8.41 -6.79 6.34
N TYR A 37 -8.14 -5.51 6.13
CA TYR A 37 -7.87 -4.56 7.21
C TYR A 37 -8.96 -4.57 8.27
N GLU A 38 -10.23 -4.45 7.87
CA GLU A 38 -11.36 -4.44 8.81
C GLU A 38 -11.52 -5.75 9.60
N GLU A 39 -11.20 -6.89 8.98
CA GLU A 39 -11.27 -8.20 9.64
C GLU A 39 -10.17 -8.31 10.71
N MET A 40 -8.97 -7.82 10.42
CA MET A 40 -7.85 -7.81 11.36
C MET A 40 -8.06 -6.77 12.47
N SER A 41 -8.51 -5.56 12.13
CA SER A 41 -8.85 -4.48 13.07
C SER A 41 -9.91 -4.94 14.07
N LEU A 42 -10.97 -5.61 13.60
CA LEU A 42 -11.98 -6.20 14.49
C LEU A 42 -11.41 -7.33 15.36
N LYS A 43 -10.52 -8.16 14.82
CA LYS A 43 -9.92 -9.27 15.57
C LYS A 43 -9.06 -8.80 16.75
N TYR A 44 -8.30 -7.72 16.57
CA TYR A 44 -7.45 -7.17 17.62
C TYR A 44 -8.13 -6.09 18.47
N ASP A 45 -9.41 -5.78 18.19
CA ASP A 45 -10.20 -4.75 18.90
C ASP A 45 -9.53 -3.36 18.84
N VAL A 46 -8.98 -3.00 17.67
CA VAL A 46 -8.29 -1.73 17.41
C VAL A 46 -8.95 -1.00 16.24
N ASP A 47 -8.99 0.34 16.30
CA ASP A 47 -9.51 1.15 15.18
C ASP A 47 -8.47 1.28 14.05
N ILE A 48 -7.21 1.51 14.44
CA ILE A 48 -6.05 1.58 13.56
C ILE A 48 -5.08 0.47 13.95
N ILE A 49 -4.61 -0.29 12.97
CA ILE A 49 -3.57 -1.31 13.14
C ILE A 49 -2.25 -0.57 13.19
N GLU A 50 -1.59 -0.61 14.35
CA GLU A 50 -0.28 0.00 14.57
C GLU A 50 0.82 -1.07 14.66
N SER A 51 2.05 -0.65 14.95
CA SER A 51 3.22 -1.53 14.95
C SER A 51 3.12 -2.69 15.94
N GLU A 52 2.45 -2.50 17.08
CA GLU A 52 2.25 -3.57 18.07
C GLU A 52 1.31 -4.67 17.52
N ASP A 53 0.27 -4.26 16.80
CA ASP A 53 -0.68 -5.17 16.15
C ASP A 53 -0.02 -5.91 14.98
N GLU A 54 0.80 -5.24 14.17
CA GLU A 54 1.56 -5.87 13.08
C GLU A 54 2.50 -6.98 13.59
N LEU A 55 3.17 -6.75 14.73
CA LEU A 55 3.98 -7.77 15.39
C LEU A 55 3.13 -8.95 15.85
N GLN A 56 1.96 -8.69 16.44
CA GLN A 56 1.05 -9.76 16.84
C GLN A 56 0.53 -10.56 15.63
N ILE A 57 0.25 -9.90 14.50
CA ILE A 57 -0.09 -10.56 13.24
C ILE A 57 1.03 -11.51 12.81
N ALA A 58 2.29 -11.08 12.89
CA ALA A 58 3.42 -11.90 12.51
C ALA A 58 3.60 -13.12 13.44
N ASP A 59 3.38 -12.95 14.74
CA ASP A 59 3.44 -14.06 15.70
C ASP A 59 2.35 -15.12 15.43
N GLU A 60 1.16 -14.70 15.02
CA GLU A 60 0.02 -15.60 14.78
C GLU A 60 0.00 -16.24 13.39
N TYR A 61 0.37 -15.49 12.35
CA TYR A 61 0.23 -15.89 10.95
C TYR A 61 1.57 -16.18 10.25
N GLY A 62 2.68 -15.91 10.93
CA GLY A 62 4.03 -16.13 10.42
C GLY A 62 4.68 -14.90 9.80
N PRO A 63 5.90 -15.04 9.25
CA PRO A 63 6.77 -13.93 8.90
C PRO A 63 6.34 -13.16 7.65
N VAL A 64 5.33 -13.63 6.90
CA VAL A 64 4.82 -12.98 5.70
C VAL A 64 3.30 -12.90 5.78
N PHE A 65 2.79 -11.67 5.82
CA PHE A 65 1.34 -11.42 5.85
C PHE A 65 0.96 -10.31 4.88
N PHE A 66 -0.10 -10.55 4.11
CA PHE A 66 -0.68 -9.57 3.19
C PHE A 66 -1.93 -8.94 3.82
N LEU A 67 -1.82 -7.69 4.25
CA LEU A 67 -2.94 -6.90 4.75
C LEU A 67 -3.56 -6.12 3.58
N THR A 68 -4.86 -6.21 3.38
CA THR A 68 -5.50 -5.69 2.16
C THR A 68 -6.76 -4.88 2.45
N HIS A 69 -7.20 -4.09 1.47
CA HIS A 69 -8.49 -3.38 1.48
C HIS A 69 -8.63 -2.41 2.66
N PHE A 70 -7.93 -1.28 2.58
CA PHE A 70 -7.81 -0.32 3.66
C PHE A 70 -8.98 0.66 3.68
N PRO A 71 -9.59 0.94 4.85
CA PRO A 71 -10.70 1.88 4.96
C PRO A 71 -10.25 3.34 4.87
N GLU A 72 -11.15 4.24 4.48
CA GLU A 72 -10.84 5.67 4.34
C GLU A 72 -10.29 6.32 5.63
N ARG A 73 -10.59 5.79 6.82
CA ARG A 73 -10.02 6.27 8.10
C ARG A 73 -8.50 6.14 8.19
N THR A 74 -7.89 5.29 7.37
CA THR A 74 -6.42 5.14 7.29
C THR A 74 -5.79 6.10 6.29
N ASN A 75 -6.53 7.09 5.77
CA ASN A 75 -6.09 8.08 4.77
C ASN A 75 -5.41 7.44 3.54
N PRO A 76 -6.12 6.60 2.75
CA PRO A 76 -5.56 6.08 1.51
C PRO A 76 -5.16 7.23 0.58
N PHE A 77 -4.04 7.03 -0.13
CA PHE A 77 -3.45 8.08 -0.93
C PHE A 77 -4.37 8.53 -2.08
N TRP A 78 -4.27 9.81 -2.46
CA TRP A 78 -5.27 10.46 -3.33
C TRP A 78 -5.49 9.73 -4.67
N ASN A 79 -4.45 9.13 -5.23
CA ASN A 79 -4.50 8.44 -6.52
C ASN A 79 -4.89 6.95 -6.46
N MET A 80 -5.17 6.39 -5.27
CA MET A 80 -5.55 5.00 -5.11
C MET A 80 -6.98 4.73 -5.61
N LYS A 81 -7.20 3.55 -6.21
CA LYS A 81 -8.53 3.11 -6.62
C LYS A 81 -9.33 2.68 -5.41
N ARG A 82 -10.59 3.13 -5.33
CA ARG A 82 -11.56 2.66 -4.34
C ARG A 82 -12.25 1.41 -4.86
N ASN A 83 -12.48 0.44 -3.98
CA ASN A 83 -13.10 -0.83 -4.31
C ASN A 83 -14.47 -0.59 -4.96
N GLU A 84 -14.77 -1.36 -6.01
CA GLU A 84 -16.00 -1.17 -6.78
C GLU A 84 -17.26 -1.54 -6.00
N ASN A 85 -17.15 -2.56 -5.13
CA ASN A 85 -18.27 -3.04 -4.32
C ASN A 85 -18.45 -2.24 -3.02
N ASN A 86 -17.36 -1.67 -2.50
CA ASN A 86 -17.41 -0.80 -1.32
C ASN A 86 -16.46 0.39 -1.47
N LYS A 87 -17.01 1.55 -1.80
CA LYS A 87 -16.23 2.78 -2.02
C LYS A 87 -15.56 3.34 -0.76
N THR A 88 -15.87 2.81 0.43
CA THR A 88 -15.17 3.18 1.67
C THR A 88 -13.87 2.40 1.87
N LEU A 89 -13.52 1.48 0.96
CA LEU A 89 -12.29 0.70 0.99
C LEU A 89 -11.43 1.06 -0.23
N SER A 90 -10.13 1.17 -0.03
CA SER A 90 -9.13 1.33 -1.08
C SER A 90 -8.54 -0.01 -1.48
N ASN A 91 -8.25 -0.19 -2.77
CA ASN A 91 -7.54 -1.36 -3.29
C ASN A 91 -6.03 -1.21 -3.01
N LYS A 92 -5.68 -1.34 -1.73
CA LYS A 92 -4.32 -1.25 -1.18
C LYS A 92 -3.89 -2.60 -0.60
N ILE A 93 -2.59 -2.90 -0.68
CA ILE A 93 -1.92 -4.02 -0.03
C ILE A 93 -0.73 -3.47 0.76
N ASP A 94 -0.66 -3.83 2.03
CA ASP A 94 0.57 -3.72 2.80
C ASP A 94 1.08 -5.13 3.09
N VAL A 95 2.33 -5.38 2.71
CA VAL A 95 3.02 -6.64 2.98
C VAL A 95 3.85 -6.47 4.23
N LEU A 96 3.41 -7.14 5.29
CA LEU A 96 4.09 -7.18 6.57
C LEU A 96 5.10 -8.33 6.55
N LEU A 97 6.39 -7.98 6.67
CA LEU A 97 7.46 -8.96 6.83
C LEU A 97 7.99 -8.90 8.26
N HIS A 98 7.87 -10.00 9.00
CA HIS A 98 8.19 -10.07 10.44
C HIS A 98 7.55 -8.93 11.25
N GLY A 99 6.28 -8.62 10.95
CA GLY A 99 5.49 -7.63 11.68
C GLY A 99 5.89 -6.19 11.41
N MET A 100 6.42 -5.93 10.21
CA MET A 100 6.77 -4.59 9.76
C MET A 100 6.35 -4.42 8.30
N GLU A 101 5.53 -3.39 8.02
CA GLU A 101 5.23 -2.97 6.65
C GLU A 101 6.52 -2.78 5.84
N THR A 102 6.73 -3.63 4.85
CA THR A 102 7.93 -3.60 4.00
C THR A 102 7.62 -3.24 2.56
N ILE A 103 6.44 -3.62 2.07
CA ILE A 103 5.93 -3.24 0.75
C ILE A 103 4.57 -2.58 0.96
N GLY A 104 4.44 -1.33 0.54
CA GLY A 104 3.16 -0.61 0.50
C GLY A 104 2.78 -0.36 -0.95
N SER A 105 1.62 -0.88 -1.36
CA SER A 105 1.22 -0.91 -2.77
C SER A 105 -0.28 -0.74 -2.96
N ALA A 106 -0.68 -0.31 -4.16
CA ALA A 106 -2.09 -0.11 -4.47
C ALA A 106 -2.39 -0.17 -5.97
N GLU A 107 -3.65 -0.45 -6.29
CA GLU A 107 -4.22 -0.16 -7.60
C GLU A 107 -4.48 1.35 -7.73
N ARG A 108 -4.18 1.92 -8.89
CA ARG A 108 -4.39 3.34 -9.18
C ARG A 108 -5.77 3.59 -9.77
N SER A 109 -6.40 4.69 -9.38
CA SER A 109 -7.63 5.12 -10.03
C SER A 109 -7.36 5.54 -11.47
N CYS A 110 -8.29 5.22 -12.37
CA CYS A 110 -8.31 5.73 -13.74
C CYS A 110 -9.23 6.96 -13.90
N ASN A 111 -9.95 7.34 -12.84
CA ASN A 111 -10.88 8.47 -12.87
C ASN A 111 -10.15 9.74 -12.41
N ALA A 112 -9.95 10.68 -13.33
CA ALA A 112 -9.24 11.93 -13.05
C ALA A 112 -9.99 12.82 -12.04
N ASP A 113 -11.32 12.84 -12.09
CA ASP A 113 -12.14 13.67 -11.19
C ASP A 113 -12.13 13.12 -9.76
N GLU A 114 -12.19 11.81 -9.59
CA GLU A 114 -12.05 11.17 -8.27
C GLU A 114 -10.67 11.43 -7.66
N GLN A 115 -9.61 11.32 -8.47
CA GLN A 115 -8.25 11.62 -8.01
C GLN A 115 -8.08 13.09 -7.63
N ARG A 116 -8.65 13.99 -8.43
CA ARG A 116 -8.66 15.42 -8.13
C ARG A 116 -9.37 15.70 -6.82
N GLN A 117 -10.59 15.19 -6.65
CA GLN A 117 -11.36 15.39 -5.44
C GLN A 117 -10.57 14.87 -4.23
N ALA A 118 -10.04 13.65 -4.31
CA ALA A 118 -9.24 13.07 -3.25
C ALA A 118 -8.00 13.91 -2.91
N PHE A 119 -7.28 14.45 -3.90
CA PHE A 119 -6.11 15.30 -3.66
C PHE A 119 -6.41 16.46 -2.71
N TYR A 120 -7.57 17.11 -2.86
CA TYR A 120 -7.98 18.22 -2.01
C TYR A 120 -8.63 17.80 -0.69
N THR A 121 -9.05 16.54 -0.53
CA THR A 121 -9.83 16.10 0.65
C THR A 121 -9.11 15.12 1.55
N ILE A 122 -8.06 14.41 1.09
CA ILE A 122 -7.32 13.47 1.94
C ILE A 122 -6.68 14.20 3.12
N GLU A 123 -6.61 13.53 4.27
CA GLU A 123 -6.14 14.13 5.53
C GLU A 123 -6.85 15.46 5.85
N ASP A 124 -8.15 15.55 5.58
CA ASP A 124 -8.96 16.77 5.72
C ASP A 124 -8.39 17.99 4.93
N GLY A 125 -7.73 17.72 3.80
CA GLY A 125 -7.11 18.72 2.93
C GLY A 125 -5.72 19.18 3.35
N ASN A 126 -5.20 18.67 4.48
CA ASN A 126 -3.86 19.02 4.96
C ASN A 126 -2.76 18.60 3.98
N TYR A 127 -2.98 17.53 3.21
CA TYR A 127 -2.04 17.09 2.19
C TYR A 127 -1.82 18.15 1.09
N ALA A 128 -2.90 18.60 0.45
CA ALA A 128 -2.83 19.63 -0.59
C ALA A 128 -2.27 20.94 -0.04
N GLN A 129 -2.72 21.35 1.16
CA GLN A 129 -2.23 22.55 1.80
C GLN A 129 -0.71 22.50 2.01
N LYS A 130 -0.18 21.38 2.50
CA LYS A 130 1.26 21.18 2.70
C LYS A 130 2.05 21.30 1.40
N LEU A 131 1.53 20.74 0.30
CA LEU A 131 2.18 20.90 -1.02
C LEU A 131 2.14 22.35 -1.50
N PHE A 132 1.02 23.06 -1.29
CA PHE A 132 0.91 24.47 -1.64
C PHE A 132 1.87 25.35 -0.83
N ASP A 133 2.07 25.05 0.45
CA ASP A 133 2.99 25.78 1.32
C ASP A 133 4.46 25.56 0.91
N LEU A 134 4.81 24.36 0.44
CA LEU A 134 6.18 24.00 0.06
C LEU A 134 6.55 24.45 -1.36
N PHE A 135 5.61 24.36 -2.31
CA PHE A 135 5.90 24.48 -3.75
C PHE A 135 5.08 25.57 -4.46
N GLY A 136 4.11 26.18 -3.77
CA GLY A 136 3.23 27.18 -4.34
C GLY A 136 2.02 26.56 -5.05
N LYS A 137 0.82 27.08 -4.74
CA LYS A 137 -0.44 26.55 -5.25
C LYS A 137 -0.52 26.47 -6.78
N GLU A 138 -0.11 27.53 -7.48
CA GLU A 138 -0.21 27.60 -8.94
C GLU A 138 0.63 26.50 -9.61
N GLN A 139 1.85 26.26 -9.14
CA GLN A 139 2.72 25.21 -9.67
C GLN A 139 2.15 23.82 -9.39
N VAL A 140 1.72 23.57 -8.16
CA VAL A 140 1.14 22.27 -7.76
C VAL A 140 -0.11 21.96 -8.57
N GLU A 141 -1.01 22.93 -8.73
CA GLU A 141 -2.23 22.74 -9.52
C GLU A 141 -1.92 22.56 -11.01
N ALA A 142 -0.92 23.25 -11.56
CA ALA A 142 -0.48 23.06 -12.93
C ALA A 142 0.04 21.64 -13.18
N GLU A 143 0.92 21.12 -12.31
CA GLU A 143 1.46 19.76 -12.40
C GLU A 143 0.37 18.69 -12.18
N LEU A 144 -0.53 18.90 -11.22
CA LEU A 144 -1.68 18.02 -11.01
C LEU A 144 -2.59 17.99 -12.24
N ASN A 145 -2.86 19.14 -12.85
CA ASN A 145 -3.68 19.23 -14.06
C ASN A 145 -3.02 18.53 -15.25
N ASP A 146 -1.72 18.70 -15.43
CA ASP A 146 -0.96 18.03 -16.49
C ASP A 146 -1.02 16.50 -16.33
N PHE A 147 -0.79 16.01 -15.10
CA PHE A 147 -0.93 14.59 -14.78
C PHE A 147 -2.34 14.05 -15.02
N LEU A 148 -3.37 14.75 -14.54
CA LEU A 148 -4.77 14.33 -14.67
C LEU A 148 -5.34 14.46 -16.08
N SER A 149 -4.65 15.16 -16.99
CA SER A 149 -5.02 15.26 -18.39
C SER A 149 -4.65 14.01 -19.22
N GLN A 150 -3.81 13.13 -18.65
CA GLN A 150 -3.36 11.92 -19.33
C GLN A 150 -4.47 10.86 -19.40
N GLU A 151 -4.41 10.01 -20.43
CA GLU A 151 -5.29 8.84 -20.53
C GLU A 151 -4.78 7.72 -19.61
N PHE A 152 -5.46 7.52 -18.48
CA PHE A 152 -5.12 6.46 -17.55
C PHE A 152 -5.64 5.10 -18.02
N PHE A 153 -4.81 4.07 -17.83
CA PHE A 153 -5.18 2.68 -17.98
C PHE A 153 -5.04 1.92 -16.65
N PRO A 154 -5.72 0.77 -16.48
CA PRO A 154 -5.64 -0.03 -15.27
C PRO A 154 -4.20 -0.41 -14.93
N ARG A 155 -3.75 0.07 -13.78
CA ARG A 155 -2.38 -0.12 -13.30
C ARG A 155 -2.34 -0.19 -11.79
N SER A 156 -1.27 -0.75 -11.29
CA SER A 156 -0.95 -0.86 -9.88
C SER A 156 0.54 -0.67 -9.69
N GLY A 157 0.95 -0.46 -8.46
CA GLY A 157 2.36 -0.33 -8.13
C GLY A 157 2.56 -0.08 -6.65
N GLY A 158 3.82 0.01 -6.25
CA GLY A 158 4.18 0.09 -4.85
C GLY A 158 5.61 0.49 -4.61
N GLY A 159 5.90 0.75 -3.34
CA GLY A 159 7.21 1.05 -2.83
C GLY A 159 7.70 -0.06 -1.89
N ILE A 160 8.97 -0.40 -2.01
CA ILE A 160 9.67 -1.34 -1.14
C ILE A 160 10.66 -0.55 -0.28
N GLY A 161 10.50 -0.70 1.04
CA GLY A 161 11.48 -0.25 2.02
C GLY A 161 12.70 -1.16 1.98
N VAL A 162 13.70 -0.86 1.14
CA VAL A 162 14.87 -1.73 0.93
C VAL A 162 15.60 -2.08 2.24
N THR A 163 15.73 -1.14 3.19
CA THR A 163 16.32 -1.42 4.50
C THR A 163 15.47 -2.37 5.35
N ARG A 164 14.14 -2.23 5.28
CA ARG A 164 13.18 -3.15 5.93
C ARG A 164 13.22 -4.54 5.30
N MET A 165 13.35 -4.61 3.98
CA MET A 165 13.53 -5.86 3.23
C MET A 165 14.82 -6.57 3.63
N ILE A 166 15.96 -5.86 3.68
CA ILE A 166 17.24 -6.41 4.14
C ILE A 166 17.08 -7.02 5.53
N ARG A 167 16.46 -6.27 6.46
CA ARG A 167 16.19 -6.75 7.82
C ARG A 167 15.31 -8.01 7.83
N ALA A 168 14.24 -8.04 7.04
CA ALA A 168 13.37 -9.20 6.94
C ALA A 168 14.10 -10.44 6.38
N MET A 169 14.99 -10.25 5.40
CA MET A 169 15.82 -11.33 4.86
C MET A 169 16.81 -11.87 5.90
N GLU A 170 17.44 -11.01 6.70
CA GLU A 170 18.30 -11.43 7.82
C GLU A 170 17.52 -12.26 8.85
N LEU A 171 16.33 -11.78 9.25
CA LEU A 171 15.45 -12.47 10.20
C LEU A 171 14.96 -13.82 9.68
N SER A 172 14.79 -13.95 8.37
CA SER A 172 14.44 -15.20 7.69
C SER A 172 15.65 -16.12 7.41
N GLY A 173 16.89 -15.70 7.74
CA GLY A 173 18.10 -16.45 7.42
C GLY A 173 18.41 -16.55 5.92
N LEU A 174 17.88 -15.62 5.11
CA LEU A 174 18.07 -15.54 3.65
C LEU A 174 19.31 -14.74 3.25
N MET A 175 19.88 -14.02 4.21
CA MET A 175 21.09 -13.22 4.05
C MET A 175 21.84 -13.18 5.38
N GLU A 176 23.17 -13.21 5.33
CA GLU A 176 23.99 -13.01 6.52
C GLU A 176 23.92 -11.52 6.93
N GLY A 177 23.55 -11.26 8.18
CA GLY A 177 23.66 -9.92 8.75
C GLY A 177 25.13 -9.57 8.99
N ASN A 178 25.52 -8.34 8.66
CA ASN A 178 26.86 -7.82 8.99
C ASN A 178 26.99 -7.45 10.47
#